data_AF-A0A0F9ABP6-F1
#
_entry.id   AF-A0A0F9ABP6-F1
#
_cell.length_a   1.000
_cell.length_b   1.000
_cell.length_c   1.000
_cell.angle_alpha   90.00
_cell.angle_beta   90.00
_cell.angle_gamma   90.00
#
_symmetry.space_group_name_H-M   'P 1'
#
loop_
_entity.id
_entity.type
_entity.pdbx_description
1 polymer ?
#
loop_
_entity_poly.entity_id
_entity_poly.type
_entity_poly.pdbx_seq_one_letter_code
_entity_poly.pdbx_strand_id
1 'polypeptide(L)'
;MGNDVAIYDRVQNPTEFLAALGRHITRSRMFGCETEDQGVVLALECAARRIPPLALSQKYHLIKGKLSMKADAMLGGLIDVGGKYEVISHTPDMAAIEITRDRKKQKFSLSWEEAQVEPFVYLGKEADIIKQLASGSKPNLKPKYATPRSRMQMLWARVVSDGVRVMAPDVVAGTYTPEEQEDIVDTTAQVIETSGPTLAQVAKQPVQQPVEQPIEQAAIDAEQAEIDADMKEAEAGVVAGA
;
A
#
# COMPACT_ATOMS: atom_id res chain seq x y z
N MET A 1 -0.83 -25.55 22.07
CA MET A 1 -0.97 -24.20 21.48
C MET A 1 0.40 -23.56 21.61
N GLY A 2 1.16 -23.49 20.51
CA GLY A 2 2.56 -23.04 20.55
C GLY A 2 2.64 -21.54 20.80
N ASN A 3 3.58 -21.14 21.65
CA ASN A 3 4.00 -19.74 21.83
C ASN A 3 4.70 -19.25 20.55
N ASP A 4 3.93 -18.92 19.51
CA ASP A 4 4.44 -18.10 18.41
C ASP A 4 4.41 -16.65 18.88
N VAL A 5 5.44 -16.27 19.64
CA VAL A 5 5.78 -14.85 19.81
C VAL A 5 6.25 -14.38 18.45
N ALA A 6 5.45 -13.55 17.78
CA ALA A 6 5.82 -13.05 16.46
C ALA A 6 7.15 -12.30 16.58
N ILE A 7 8.02 -12.37 15.57
CA ILE A 7 9.32 -11.66 15.53
C ILE A 7 9.16 -10.18 15.97
N TYR A 8 8.02 -9.59 15.62
CA TYR A 8 7.64 -8.22 15.94
C TYR A 8 7.43 -7.93 17.44
N ASP A 9 7.01 -8.91 18.25
CA ASP A 9 6.72 -8.71 19.68
C ASP A 9 8.01 -8.59 20.52
N ARG A 10 9.16 -8.96 19.97
CA ARG A 10 10.48 -8.87 20.62
C ARG A 10 11.29 -7.65 20.19
N VAL A 11 10.71 -6.79 19.35
CA VAL A 11 11.39 -5.61 18.82
C VAL A 11 11.42 -4.52 19.90
N GLN A 12 12.62 -4.19 20.37
CA GLN A 12 12.81 -3.15 21.39
C GLN A 12 12.63 -1.72 20.85
N ASN A 13 13.02 -1.49 19.60
CA ASN A 13 12.86 -0.19 18.91
C ASN A 13 12.06 -0.37 17.62
N PRO A 14 10.71 -0.32 17.68
CA PRO A 14 9.84 -0.59 16.53
C PRO A 14 10.11 0.33 15.35
N THR A 15 10.30 1.63 15.61
CA THR A 15 10.52 2.63 14.55
C THR A 15 11.80 2.35 13.77
N GLU A 16 12.90 2.08 14.48
CA GLU A 16 14.18 1.79 13.85
C GLU A 16 14.17 0.45 13.10
N PHE A 17 13.54 -0.57 13.67
CA PHE A 17 13.37 -1.86 13.03
C PHE A 17 12.55 -1.75 11.73
N LEU A 18 11.43 -1.03 11.74
CA LEU A 18 10.61 -0.79 10.55
C LEU A 18 11.38 -0.03 9.48
N ALA A 19 12.15 0.99 9.87
CA ALA A 19 13.00 1.74 8.96
C ALA A 19 14.09 0.85 8.34
N ALA A 20 14.75 0.01 9.13
CA ALA A 20 15.77 -0.92 8.65
C ALA A 20 15.18 -1.98 7.71
N LEU A 21 14.08 -2.62 8.11
CA LEU A 21 13.38 -3.61 7.30
C LEU A 21 12.91 -3.02 5.97
N GLY A 22 12.31 -1.82 6.00
CA GLY A 22 11.88 -1.11 4.81
C GLY A 22 13.02 -0.81 3.85
N ARG A 23 14.16 -0.31 4.36
CA ARG A 23 15.38 -0.09 3.54
C ARG A 23 15.87 -1.38 2.90
N HIS A 24 15.89 -2.49 3.63
CA HIS A 24 16.31 -3.78 3.08
C HIS A 24 15.36 -4.30 2.00
N ILE A 25 14.04 -4.14 2.19
CA ILE A 25 13.04 -4.46 1.19
C ILE A 25 13.28 -3.68 -0.10
N THR A 26 13.41 -2.35 -0.02
CA THR A 26 13.64 -1.50 -1.21
C THR A 26 14.97 -1.83 -1.89
N ARG A 27 16.06 -1.98 -1.13
CA ARG A 27 17.39 -2.30 -1.70
C ARG A 27 17.42 -3.66 -2.40
N SER A 28 16.65 -4.62 -1.91
CA SER A 28 16.51 -5.93 -2.55
C SER A 28 15.65 -5.90 -3.83
N ARG A 29 14.95 -4.78 -4.09
CA ARG A 29 13.93 -4.62 -5.14
C ARG A 29 12.84 -5.69 -5.09
N MET A 30 12.65 -6.31 -3.93
CA MET A 30 11.57 -7.25 -3.72
C MET A 30 10.25 -6.50 -3.62
N PHE A 31 9.17 -7.18 -4.02
CA PHE A 31 7.79 -6.69 -3.86
C PHE A 31 7.45 -5.40 -4.63
N GLY A 32 8.29 -4.96 -5.58
CA GLY A 32 8.00 -3.80 -6.42
C GLY A 32 8.16 -2.44 -5.73
N CYS A 33 8.83 -2.39 -4.57
CA CYS A 33 9.15 -1.12 -3.91
C CYS A 33 10.29 -0.41 -4.66
N GLU A 34 10.05 0.82 -5.08
CA GLU A 34 11.02 1.68 -5.79
C GLU A 34 11.66 2.71 -4.85
N THR A 35 10.97 3.10 -3.79
CA THR A 35 11.45 4.09 -2.80
C THR A 35 11.56 3.47 -1.40
N GLU A 36 12.40 4.07 -0.54
CA GLU A 36 12.54 3.62 0.85
C GLU A 36 11.22 3.80 1.63
N ASP A 37 10.49 4.90 1.38
CA ASP A 37 9.19 5.15 2.01
C ASP A 37 8.17 4.06 1.70
N GLN A 38 8.10 3.59 0.44
CA GLN A 38 7.26 2.44 0.07
C GLN A 38 7.66 1.17 0.84
N GLY A 39 8.97 0.95 1.01
CA GLY A 39 9.49 -0.17 1.78
C GLY A 39 9.12 -0.09 3.26
N VAL A 40 9.20 1.10 3.87
CA VAL A 40 8.82 1.32 5.28
C VAL A 40 7.33 1.12 5.50
N VAL A 41 6.47 1.60 4.59
CA VAL A 41 5.03 1.36 4.65
C VAL A 41 4.73 -0.14 4.51
N LEU A 42 5.42 -0.86 3.61
CA LEU A 42 5.25 -2.30 3.49
C LEU A 42 5.71 -3.05 4.76
N ALA A 43 6.83 -2.61 5.36
CA ALA A 43 7.33 -3.16 6.62
C ALA A 43 6.33 -2.94 7.77
N LEU A 44 5.70 -1.77 7.83
CA LEU A 44 4.64 -1.45 8.79
C LEU A 44 3.44 -2.38 8.61
N GLU A 45 3.01 -2.62 7.38
CA GLU A 45 1.91 -3.54 7.09
C GLU A 45 2.21 -4.98 7.54
N CYS A 46 3.45 -5.44 7.31
CA CYS A 46 3.90 -6.74 7.77
C CYS A 46 3.88 -6.85 9.30
N ALA A 47 4.33 -5.80 10.01
CA ALA A 47 4.30 -5.76 11.46
C ALA A 47 2.87 -5.72 12.01
N ALA A 48 1.98 -4.90 11.43
CA ALA A 48 0.59 -4.77 11.85
C ALA A 48 -0.20 -6.07 11.70
N ARG A 49 0.03 -6.79 10.58
CA ARG A 49 -0.59 -8.11 10.33
C ARG A 49 0.14 -9.27 10.99
N ARG A 50 1.30 -9.04 11.59
CA ARG A 50 2.20 -10.06 12.14
C ARG A 50 2.57 -11.15 11.14
N ILE A 51 2.86 -10.76 9.89
CA ILE A 51 3.27 -11.68 8.83
C ILE A 51 4.63 -11.28 8.25
N PRO A 52 5.46 -12.25 7.83
CA PRO A 52 6.72 -11.92 7.16
C PRO A 52 6.46 -11.30 5.77
N PRO A 53 7.35 -10.44 5.25
CA PRO A 53 7.17 -9.79 3.94
C PRO A 53 6.90 -10.76 2.78
N LEU A 54 7.54 -11.93 2.81
CA LEU A 54 7.31 -12.98 1.81
C LEU A 54 5.87 -13.50 1.82
N ALA A 55 5.23 -13.64 2.99
CA ALA A 55 3.85 -14.08 3.07
C ALA A 55 2.88 -13.02 2.50
N LEU A 56 3.18 -11.73 2.71
CA LEU A 56 2.40 -10.66 2.10
C LEU A 56 2.48 -10.73 0.56
N SER A 57 3.68 -10.98 0.00
CA SER A 57 3.89 -11.10 -1.45
C SER A 57 3.25 -12.32 -2.12
N GLN A 58 3.02 -13.38 -1.34
CA GLN A 58 2.31 -14.55 -1.84
C GLN A 58 0.85 -14.18 -2.14
N LYS A 59 0.24 -13.35 -1.29
CA LYS A 59 -1.16 -12.91 -1.41
C LYS A 59 -1.34 -11.69 -2.32
N TYR A 60 -0.41 -10.73 -2.27
CA TYR A 60 -0.54 -9.44 -2.93
C TYR A 60 0.54 -9.15 -3.97
N HIS A 61 0.20 -8.31 -4.94
CA HIS A 61 1.10 -7.63 -5.88
C HIS A 61 1.09 -6.14 -5.59
N LEU A 62 2.25 -5.50 -5.52
CA LEU A 62 2.33 -4.05 -5.45
C LEU A 62 2.39 -3.49 -6.87
N ILE A 63 1.35 -2.79 -7.29
CA ILE A 63 1.25 -2.18 -8.62
C ILE A 63 1.01 -0.69 -8.42
N LYS A 64 1.97 0.13 -8.86
CA LYS A 64 1.93 1.60 -8.72
C LYS A 64 1.65 2.06 -7.27
N GLY A 65 2.32 1.41 -6.30
CA GLY A 65 2.15 1.72 -4.87
C GLY A 65 0.84 1.24 -4.23
N LYS A 66 -0.04 0.54 -4.96
CA LYS A 66 -1.28 -0.03 -4.43
C LYS A 66 -1.17 -1.56 -4.33
N LEU A 67 -1.59 -2.12 -3.20
CA LEU A 67 -1.66 -3.57 -3.00
C LEU A 67 -2.88 -4.15 -3.73
N SER A 68 -2.61 -5.03 -4.67
CA SER A 68 -3.57 -5.81 -5.42
C SER A 68 -3.57 -7.26 -4.93
N MET A 69 -4.73 -7.89 -4.74
CA MET A 69 -4.81 -9.28 -4.26
C MET A 69 -4.97 -10.26 -5.43
N LYS A 70 -4.16 -11.32 -5.46
CA LYS A 70 -4.27 -12.35 -6.52
C LYS A 70 -5.59 -13.10 -6.39
N ALA A 71 -6.17 -13.54 -7.51
CA ALA A 71 -7.40 -14.34 -7.52
C ALA A 71 -7.28 -15.61 -6.65
N ASP A 72 -6.16 -16.34 -6.73
CA ASP A 72 -5.94 -17.53 -5.90
C ASP A 72 -5.88 -17.18 -4.39
N ALA A 73 -5.37 -15.99 -4.05
CA ALA A 73 -5.34 -15.52 -2.67
C ALA A 73 -6.74 -15.13 -2.17
N MET A 74 -7.60 -14.58 -3.04
CA MET A 74 -9.00 -14.34 -2.73
C MET A 74 -9.76 -15.64 -2.45
N LEU A 75 -9.54 -16.68 -3.26
CA LEU A 75 -10.12 -18.01 -3.02
C LEU A 75 -9.58 -18.66 -1.74
N GLY A 76 -8.29 -18.51 -1.47
CA GLY A 76 -7.70 -18.94 -0.19
C GLY A 76 -8.35 -18.24 1.00
N GLY A 77 -8.51 -16.92 0.92
CA GLY A 77 -9.20 -16.15 1.96
C GLY A 77 -10.67 -16.55 2.13
N LEU A 78 -11.38 -16.85 1.03
CA LEU A 78 -12.74 -17.40 1.07
C LEU A 78 -12.79 -18.72 1.85
N ILE A 79 -11.83 -19.62 1.63
CA ILE A 79 -11.74 -20.89 2.38
C ILE A 79 -11.42 -20.62 3.86
N ASP A 80 -10.50 -19.70 4.15
CA ASP A 80 -10.10 -19.34 5.52
C ASP A 80 -11.28 -18.82 6.35
N VAL A 81 -12.22 -18.09 5.74
CA VAL A 81 -13.45 -17.60 6.39
C VAL A 81 -14.60 -18.62 6.35
N GLY A 82 -14.32 -19.89 6.01
CA GLY A 82 -15.28 -20.99 6.03
C GLY A 82 -16.17 -21.09 4.79
N GLY A 83 -15.86 -20.32 3.74
CA GLY A 83 -16.51 -20.43 2.44
C GLY A 83 -16.06 -21.67 1.66
N LYS A 84 -16.86 -22.04 0.67
CA LYS A 84 -16.54 -23.11 -0.29
C LYS A 84 -16.80 -22.59 -1.70
N TYR A 85 -16.10 -23.14 -2.67
CA TYR A 85 -16.40 -22.87 -4.07
C TYR A 85 -16.27 -24.13 -4.93
N GLU A 86 -16.97 -24.12 -6.05
CA GLU A 86 -16.89 -25.13 -7.09
C GLU A 86 -16.58 -24.44 -8.42
N VAL A 87 -15.63 -25.00 -9.16
CA VAL A 87 -15.27 -24.49 -10.50
C VAL A 87 -16.24 -25.12 -11.50
N ILE A 88 -17.15 -24.31 -12.03
CA ILE A 88 -18.16 -24.77 -12.99
C ILE A 88 -17.62 -24.72 -14.43
N SER A 89 -16.83 -23.68 -14.76
CA SER A 89 -16.16 -23.57 -16.06
C SER A 89 -14.83 -22.83 -15.91
N HIS A 90 -13.82 -23.32 -16.63
CA HIS A 90 -12.50 -22.69 -16.72
C HIS A 90 -11.92 -22.93 -18.12
N THR A 91 -12.50 -22.25 -19.10
CA THR A 91 -12.16 -22.38 -20.53
C THR A 91 -11.85 -21.01 -21.13
N PRO A 92 -11.26 -20.94 -22.35
CA PRO A 92 -11.00 -19.67 -23.03
C PRO A 92 -12.25 -18.85 -23.35
N ASP A 93 -13.42 -19.49 -23.38
CA ASP A 93 -14.67 -18.88 -23.81
C ASP A 93 -15.64 -18.66 -22.64
N MET A 94 -15.41 -19.27 -21.48
CA MET A 94 -16.25 -19.09 -20.29
C MET A 94 -15.50 -19.41 -18.98
N ALA A 95 -15.55 -18.48 -18.04
CA ALA A 95 -15.23 -18.73 -16.63
C ALA A 95 -16.52 -18.74 -15.81
N ALA A 96 -16.67 -19.71 -14.91
CA ALA A 96 -17.80 -19.77 -14.00
C ALA A 96 -17.42 -20.44 -12.68
N ILE A 97 -17.86 -19.85 -11.58
CA ILE A 97 -17.64 -20.33 -10.22
C ILE A 97 -18.94 -20.31 -9.45
N GLU A 98 -19.11 -21.26 -8.57
CA GLU A 98 -20.21 -21.29 -7.63
C GLU A 98 -19.66 -21.20 -6.22
N ILE A 99 -20.06 -20.17 -5.48
CA ILE A 99 -19.55 -19.89 -4.14
C ILE A 99 -20.65 -20.14 -3.12
N THR A 100 -20.28 -20.81 -2.03
CA THR A 100 -21.14 -21.07 -0.89
C THR A 100 -20.56 -20.44 0.37
N ARG A 101 -21.35 -19.62 1.06
CA ARG A 101 -21.03 -19.05 2.38
C ARG A 101 -22.31 -18.85 3.18
N ASP A 102 -22.30 -19.17 4.48
CA ASP A 102 -23.44 -18.95 5.40
C ASP A 102 -24.79 -19.48 4.87
N ARG A 103 -24.76 -20.68 4.26
CA ARG A 103 -25.89 -21.35 3.60
C ARG A 103 -26.43 -20.65 2.33
N LYS A 104 -25.84 -19.52 1.91
CA LYS A 104 -26.10 -18.90 0.63
C LYS A 104 -25.18 -19.49 -0.43
N LYS A 105 -25.75 -19.77 -1.59
CA LYS A 105 -25.05 -20.35 -2.73
C LYS A 105 -25.35 -19.49 -3.96
N GLN A 106 -24.31 -18.98 -4.61
CA GLN A 106 -24.45 -18.08 -5.74
C GLN A 106 -23.43 -18.43 -6.83
N LYS A 107 -23.89 -18.43 -8.08
CA LYS A 107 -23.08 -18.67 -9.25
C LYS A 107 -22.70 -17.35 -9.91
N PHE A 108 -21.44 -17.23 -10.29
CA PHE A 108 -20.88 -16.12 -11.05
C PHE A 108 -20.28 -16.67 -12.33
N SER A 109 -20.41 -15.93 -13.42
CA SER A 109 -19.85 -16.32 -14.71
C SER A 109 -19.51 -15.10 -15.55
N LEU A 110 -18.54 -15.29 -16.44
CA LEU A 110 -18.19 -14.34 -17.48
C LEU A 110 -17.84 -15.14 -18.73
N SER A 111 -18.63 -14.95 -19.79
CA SER A 111 -18.30 -15.48 -21.11
C SER A 111 -17.34 -14.56 -21.85
N TRP A 112 -16.67 -15.10 -22.88
CA TRP A 112 -15.82 -14.27 -23.73
C TRP A 112 -16.64 -13.25 -24.52
N GLU A 113 -17.84 -13.61 -24.98
CA GLU A 113 -18.75 -12.71 -25.67
C GLU A 113 -19.15 -11.52 -24.79
N GLU A 114 -19.46 -11.78 -23.51
CA GLU A 114 -19.74 -10.72 -22.51
C GLU A 114 -18.49 -9.86 -22.27
N ALA A 115 -17.31 -10.47 -22.15
CA ALA A 115 -16.07 -9.71 -21.95
C ALA A 115 -15.70 -8.84 -23.17
N GLN A 116 -16.08 -9.23 -24.39
CA GLN A 116 -15.75 -8.50 -25.62
C GLN A 116 -16.51 -7.18 -25.78
N VAL A 117 -17.63 -6.99 -25.08
CA VAL A 117 -18.36 -5.71 -25.08
C VAL A 117 -17.82 -4.74 -24.04
N GLU A 118 -16.90 -5.18 -23.19
CA GLU A 118 -16.32 -4.39 -22.12
C GLU A 118 -14.97 -3.78 -22.54
N PRO A 119 -14.61 -2.58 -22.04
CA PRO A 119 -13.40 -1.91 -22.47
C PRO A 119 -12.11 -2.56 -21.95
N PHE A 120 -12.19 -3.32 -20.85
CA PHE A 120 -11.02 -3.87 -20.17
C PHE A 120 -10.22 -4.92 -20.96
N VAL A 121 -10.81 -5.50 -22.02
CA VAL A 121 -10.12 -6.49 -22.86
C VAL A 121 -9.23 -5.84 -23.93
N TYR A 122 -9.41 -4.54 -24.17
CA TYR A 122 -8.78 -3.82 -25.27
C TYR A 122 -7.65 -2.89 -24.82
N LEU A 123 -6.68 -2.67 -25.70
CA LEU A 123 -5.54 -1.81 -25.46
C LEU A 123 -5.91 -0.36 -25.77
N GLY A 124 -5.84 0.53 -24.79
CA GLY A 124 -6.07 1.96 -24.96
C GLY A 124 -6.67 2.60 -23.71
N LYS A 125 -7.04 3.88 -23.83
CA LYS A 125 -7.81 4.57 -22.79
C LYS A 125 -9.26 4.13 -22.86
N GLU A 126 -9.85 3.84 -21.70
CA GLU A 126 -11.21 3.32 -21.58
C GLU A 126 -12.24 4.17 -22.35
N ALA A 127 -12.16 5.50 -22.24
CA ALA A 127 -13.04 6.43 -22.93
C ALA A 127 -12.96 6.32 -24.47
N ASP A 128 -11.79 6.00 -25.02
CA ASP A 128 -11.60 5.85 -26.47
C ASP A 128 -12.09 4.48 -26.93
N ILE A 129 -11.90 3.44 -26.11
CA ILE A 129 -12.41 2.09 -26.36
C ILE A 129 -13.94 2.08 -26.37
N ILE A 130 -14.58 2.72 -25.39
CA ILE A 130 -16.05 2.84 -25.33
C ILE A 130 -16.59 3.49 -26.61
N LYS A 131 -15.95 4.58 -27.09
CA LYS A 131 -16.34 5.23 -28.34
C LYS A 131 -16.18 4.31 -29.56
N GLN A 132 -15.08 3.55 -29.64
CA GLN A 132 -14.83 2.61 -30.73
C GLN A 132 -15.84 1.45 -30.74
N LEU A 133 -16.16 0.90 -29.56
CA LEU A 133 -17.16 -0.15 -29.42
C LEU A 133 -18.56 0.36 -29.82
N ALA A 134 -18.92 1.57 -29.39
CA ALA A 134 -20.18 2.21 -29.79
C ALA A 134 -20.26 2.50 -31.30
N SER A 135 -19.12 2.77 -31.95
CA SER A 135 -19.06 2.96 -33.42
C SER A 135 -18.92 1.66 -34.21
N GLY A 136 -19.00 0.49 -33.56
CA GLY A 136 -18.87 -0.83 -34.20
C GLY A 136 -17.45 -1.15 -34.69
N SER A 137 -16.45 -0.35 -34.30
CA SER A 137 -15.04 -0.63 -34.59
C SER A 137 -14.51 -1.66 -33.61
N LYS A 138 -13.61 -2.54 -34.06
CA LYS A 138 -12.97 -3.56 -33.22
C LYS A 138 -11.60 -3.06 -32.76
N PRO A 139 -11.42 -2.65 -31.49
CA PRO A 139 -10.13 -2.21 -30.99
C PRO A 139 -9.13 -3.36 -30.91
N ASN A 140 -7.86 -3.02 -30.76
CA ASN A 140 -6.81 -4.02 -30.55
C ASN A 140 -6.96 -4.65 -29.15
N LEU A 141 -6.91 -5.98 -29.08
CA LEU A 141 -6.94 -6.71 -27.81
C LEU A 141 -5.65 -6.50 -27.01
N LYS A 142 -5.75 -6.45 -25.68
CA LYS A 142 -4.55 -6.51 -24.83
C LYS A 142 -3.88 -7.88 -25.02
N PRO A 143 -2.54 -7.99 -24.97
CA PRO A 143 -1.82 -9.26 -25.15
C PRO A 143 -2.31 -10.39 -24.23
N LYS A 144 -2.71 -10.05 -23.00
CA LYS A 144 -3.23 -11.01 -22.01
C LYS A 144 -4.57 -11.65 -22.38
N TYR A 145 -5.33 -11.09 -23.33
CA TYR A 145 -6.54 -11.72 -23.89
C TYR A 145 -6.32 -12.33 -25.29
N ALA A 146 -5.14 -12.16 -25.89
CA ALA A 146 -4.90 -12.52 -27.29
C ALA A 146 -4.82 -14.03 -27.55
N THR A 147 -4.38 -14.83 -26.57
CA THR A 147 -4.27 -16.28 -26.71
C THR A 147 -5.35 -17.01 -25.90
N PRO A 148 -5.78 -18.22 -26.31
CA PRO A 148 -6.80 -18.96 -25.56
C PRO A 148 -6.43 -19.18 -24.09
N ARG A 149 -5.16 -19.53 -23.80
CA ARG A 149 -4.71 -19.81 -22.44
C ARG A 149 -4.67 -18.57 -21.57
N SER A 150 -4.12 -17.46 -22.09
CA SER A 150 -4.04 -16.20 -21.34
C SER A 150 -5.44 -15.63 -21.08
N ARG A 151 -6.32 -15.68 -22.09
CA ARG A 151 -7.73 -15.27 -21.97
C ARG A 151 -8.46 -16.05 -20.89
N MET A 152 -8.34 -17.38 -20.87
CA MET A 152 -8.93 -18.22 -19.82
C MET A 152 -8.51 -17.76 -18.41
N GLN A 153 -7.23 -17.43 -18.20
CA GLN A 153 -6.73 -16.93 -16.92
C GLN A 153 -7.32 -15.56 -16.56
N MET A 154 -7.45 -14.65 -17.53
CA MET A 154 -8.02 -13.32 -17.29
C MET A 154 -9.52 -13.39 -16.97
N LEU A 155 -10.28 -14.22 -17.67
CA LEU A 155 -11.70 -14.44 -17.37
C LEU A 155 -11.87 -15.04 -15.97
N TRP A 156 -11.02 -15.99 -15.60
CA TRP A 156 -11.02 -16.59 -14.27
C TRP A 156 -10.77 -15.56 -13.17
N ALA A 157 -9.73 -14.74 -13.30
CA ALA A 157 -9.40 -13.73 -12.30
C ALA A 157 -10.56 -12.76 -12.03
N ARG A 158 -11.26 -12.33 -13.09
CA ARG A 158 -12.43 -11.44 -12.98
C ARG A 158 -13.60 -12.10 -12.26
N VAL A 159 -13.96 -13.32 -12.65
CA VAL A 159 -15.08 -14.06 -12.04
C VAL A 159 -14.80 -14.35 -10.57
N VAL A 160 -13.56 -14.66 -10.22
CA VAL A 160 -13.15 -14.83 -8.82
C VAL A 160 -13.23 -13.53 -8.04
N SER A 161 -12.73 -12.42 -8.60
CA SER A 161 -12.80 -11.10 -7.95
C SER A 161 -14.24 -10.70 -7.64
N ASP A 162 -15.11 -10.78 -8.65
CA ASP A 162 -16.53 -10.44 -8.50
C ASP A 162 -17.23 -11.37 -7.50
N GLY A 163 -17.06 -12.68 -7.66
CA GLY A 163 -17.69 -13.68 -6.78
C GLY A 163 -17.27 -13.56 -5.32
N VAL A 164 -15.97 -13.41 -5.05
CA VAL A 164 -15.47 -13.26 -3.67
C VAL A 164 -15.83 -11.89 -3.12
N ARG A 165 -15.86 -10.82 -3.92
CA ARG A 165 -16.30 -9.49 -3.44
C ARG A 165 -17.77 -9.49 -3.02
N VAL A 166 -18.63 -10.19 -3.75
CA VAL A 166 -20.07 -10.28 -3.43
C VAL A 166 -20.32 -11.21 -2.24
N MET A 167 -19.67 -12.37 -2.20
CA MET A 167 -19.93 -13.41 -1.18
C MET A 167 -19.05 -13.26 0.07
N ALA A 168 -17.91 -12.59 -0.03
CA ALA A 168 -16.93 -12.43 1.02
C ALA A 168 -16.18 -11.08 0.96
N PRO A 169 -16.91 -9.95 1.10
CA PRO A 169 -16.31 -8.61 1.02
C PRO A 169 -15.25 -8.34 2.09
N ASP A 170 -15.30 -9.04 3.22
CA ASP A 170 -14.30 -9.03 4.31
C ASP A 170 -12.94 -9.59 3.89
N VAL A 171 -12.91 -10.53 2.94
CA VAL A 171 -11.65 -11.06 2.38
C VAL A 171 -11.00 -10.04 1.45
N VAL A 172 -11.81 -9.41 0.60
CA VAL A 172 -11.32 -8.48 -0.43
C VAL A 172 -10.99 -7.11 0.16
N ALA A 173 -11.78 -6.62 1.12
CA ALA A 173 -11.56 -5.38 1.88
C ALA A 173 -11.15 -4.17 1.02
N GLY A 174 -11.76 -4.03 -0.17
CA GLY A 174 -11.47 -2.94 -1.11
C GLY A 174 -10.22 -3.11 -1.99
N THR A 175 -9.52 -4.24 -1.89
CA THR A 175 -8.42 -4.59 -2.82
C THR A 175 -8.96 -5.16 -4.13
N TYR A 176 -8.26 -4.95 -5.24
CA TYR A 176 -8.64 -5.44 -6.57
C TYR A 176 -7.68 -6.52 -7.04
N THR A 177 -8.11 -7.34 -7.99
CA THR A 177 -7.18 -8.22 -8.70
C THR A 177 -6.20 -7.40 -9.54
N PRO A 178 -4.98 -7.93 -9.85
CA PRO A 178 -4.01 -7.20 -10.65
C PRO A 178 -4.60 -6.75 -11.98
N GLU A 179 -5.44 -7.60 -12.55
CA GLU A 179 -6.12 -7.39 -13.81
C GLU A 179 -7.07 -6.19 -13.78
N GLU A 180 -7.80 -5.98 -12.69
CA GLU A 180 -8.73 -4.86 -12.50
C GLU A 180 -7.99 -3.58 -12.11
N GLN A 181 -6.92 -3.70 -11.33
CA GLN A 181 -6.15 -2.53 -10.90
C GLN A 181 -5.40 -1.87 -12.06
N GLU A 182 -5.02 -2.64 -13.07
CA GLU A 182 -4.48 -2.11 -14.33
C GLU A 182 -5.50 -1.35 -15.19
N ASP A 183 -6.80 -1.62 -15.02
CA ASP A 183 -7.85 -0.88 -15.75
C ASP A 183 -8.10 0.49 -15.13
N ILE A 184 -7.79 0.67 -13.84
CA ILE A 184 -7.89 1.94 -13.15
C ILE A 184 -6.82 2.89 -13.72
N VAL A 185 -7.24 3.77 -14.63
CA VAL A 185 -6.44 4.92 -15.06
C VAL A 185 -6.28 5.87 -13.86
N ASP A 186 -5.06 6.00 -13.35
CA ASP A 186 -4.71 6.99 -12.34
C ASP A 186 -4.90 8.40 -12.92
N THR A 187 -5.96 9.09 -12.52
CA THR A 187 -6.08 10.54 -12.71
C THR A 187 -5.36 11.31 -11.60
N THR A 188 -4.81 10.63 -10.59
CA THR A 188 -4.19 11.29 -9.42
C THR A 188 -2.94 10.57 -8.95
N ALA A 189 -1.90 10.57 -9.79
CA ALA A 189 -0.53 10.57 -9.30
C ALA A 189 0.05 11.95 -9.58
N GLN A 190 -0.36 12.96 -8.80
CA GLN A 190 0.52 14.11 -8.62
C GLN A 190 1.69 13.57 -7.81
N VAL A 191 2.77 13.26 -8.51
CA VAL A 191 4.09 13.15 -7.91
C VAL A 191 4.29 14.48 -7.20
N ILE A 192 4.17 14.48 -5.87
CA ILE A 192 4.78 15.55 -5.09
C ILE A 192 6.26 15.30 -5.30
N GLU A 193 6.86 16.03 -6.24
CA GLU A 193 8.31 16.15 -6.35
C GLU A 193 8.78 16.79 -5.05
N THR A 194 9.03 15.97 -4.03
CA THR A 194 9.96 16.37 -2.98
C THR A 194 11.32 16.40 -3.64
N SER A 195 11.68 17.58 -4.18
CA SER A 195 13.04 17.96 -4.51
C SER A 195 13.89 17.95 -3.25
N GLY A 196 14.11 16.76 -2.69
CA GLY A 196 15.14 16.52 -1.69
C GLY A 196 16.49 16.44 -2.41
N PRO A 197 17.53 17.11 -1.92
CA PRO A 197 18.82 17.08 -2.59
C PRO A 197 19.35 15.63 -2.61
N THR A 198 19.67 15.17 -3.81
CA THR A 198 20.32 13.88 -4.06
C THR A 198 21.59 13.77 -3.21
N LEU A 199 21.78 12.63 -2.53
CA LEU A 199 22.94 12.31 -1.66
C LEU A 199 24.32 12.36 -2.37
N ALA A 200 24.38 12.70 -3.66
CA ALA A 200 25.61 12.86 -4.42
C ALA A 200 26.20 14.29 -4.40
N GLN A 201 25.51 15.29 -3.84
CA GLN A 201 25.99 16.70 -3.84
C GLN A 201 26.55 17.20 -2.51
N VAL A 202 26.50 16.41 -1.43
CA VAL A 202 27.05 16.80 -0.12
C VAL A 202 28.59 16.72 -0.07
N ALA A 203 29.25 16.10 -1.05
CA ALA A 203 30.71 15.85 -1.00
C ALA A 203 31.61 17.00 -1.51
N LYS A 204 31.09 18.19 -1.85
CA LYS A 204 31.92 19.30 -2.37
C LYS A 204 31.54 20.70 -1.87
N GLN A 205 31.16 20.86 -0.61
CA GLN A 205 31.20 22.18 0.03
C GLN A 205 32.29 22.23 1.10
N PRO A 206 33.20 23.22 1.05
CA PRO A 206 34.19 23.40 2.10
C PRO A 206 33.49 23.70 3.43
N VAL A 207 33.95 23.06 4.49
CA VAL A 207 33.53 23.32 5.88
C VAL A 207 33.74 24.81 6.18
N GLN A 208 32.67 25.58 6.22
CA GLN A 208 32.67 26.89 6.86
C GLN A 208 32.53 26.66 8.37
N GLN A 209 33.49 27.17 9.14
CA GLN A 209 33.44 27.16 10.59
C GLN A 209 32.17 27.88 11.08
N PRO A 210 31.57 27.46 12.21
CA PRO A 210 30.46 28.20 12.79
C PRO A 210 30.91 29.60 13.16
N VAL A 211 30.24 30.62 12.61
CA VAL A 211 30.37 32.01 13.05
C VAL A 211 29.64 32.11 14.39
N GLU A 212 30.39 32.26 15.49
CA GLU A 212 29.85 32.74 16.77
C GLU A 212 29.32 34.17 16.55
N GLN A 213 28.01 34.36 16.73
CA GLN A 213 27.45 35.70 16.90
C GLN A 213 27.57 36.09 18.38
N PRO A 214 28.07 37.29 18.73
CA PRO A 214 28.10 37.75 20.10
C PRO A 214 26.66 37.99 20.58
N ILE A 215 26.22 37.24 21.59
CA ILE A 215 25.02 37.57 22.35
C ILE A 215 25.43 38.70 23.29
N GLU A 216 24.70 39.82 23.23
CA GLU A 216 24.94 41.01 24.02
C GLU A 216 24.66 40.73 25.51
N GLN A 217 25.71 40.32 26.22
CA GLN A 217 25.70 39.88 27.63
C GLN A 217 25.18 40.96 28.61
N ALA A 218 25.14 42.23 28.19
CA ALA A 218 24.68 43.35 29.01
C ALA A 218 23.17 43.35 29.30
N ALA A 219 22.35 42.72 28.46
CA ALA A 219 20.90 42.65 28.68
C ALA A 219 20.51 41.57 29.71
N ILE A 220 21.28 40.49 29.76
CA ILE A 220 21.04 39.35 30.68
C ILE A 220 21.48 39.72 32.10
N ASP A 221 22.56 40.48 32.26
CA ASP A 221 23.08 40.87 33.58
C ASP A 221 22.21 41.95 34.27
N ALA A 222 21.51 42.79 33.49
CA ALA A 222 20.60 43.80 34.03
C ALA A 222 19.28 43.20 34.54
N GLU A 223 18.75 42.20 33.82
CA GLU A 223 17.51 41.52 34.19
C GLU A 223 17.70 40.60 35.41
N GLN A 224 18.88 39.98 35.56
CA GLN A 224 19.22 39.16 36.72
C GLN A 224 19.45 39.99 38.00
N ALA A 225 19.96 41.23 37.88
CA ALA A 225 20.18 42.13 39.01
C ALA A 225 18.87 42.71 39.59
N GLU A 226 17.84 42.92 38.76
CA GLU A 226 16.51 43.33 39.23
C GLU A 226 15.80 42.18 39.95
N ILE A 227 15.94 40.95 39.45
CA ILE A 227 15.35 39.74 40.09
C ILE A 227 16.01 39.46 41.46
N ASP A 228 17.33 39.62 41.58
CA ASP A 228 18.05 39.38 42.84
C ASP A 228 17.80 40.47 43.90
N ALA A 229 17.43 41.69 43.49
CA ALA A 229 17.07 42.78 44.39
C ALA A 229 15.67 42.58 44.99
N ASP A 230 14.68 42.19 44.17
CA ASP A 230 13.31 41.91 44.61
C ASP A 230 13.25 40.69 45.56
N MET A 231 14.09 39.69 45.33
CA MET A 231 14.14 38.49 46.18
C MET A 231 14.78 38.78 47.56
N LYS A 232 15.70 39.75 47.65
CA LYS A 232 16.30 40.18 48.93
C LYS A 232 15.38 41.05 49.79
N GLU A 233 14.50 41.86 49.19
CA GLU A 233 13.50 42.62 49.96
C GLU A 233 12.38 41.71 50.49
N ALA A 234 12.04 40.63 49.77
CA ALA A 234 11.08 39.62 50.24
C ALA A 234 11.60 38.80 51.43
N GLU A 235 12.90 38.48 51.49
CA GLU A 235 13.49 37.73 52.62
C GLU A 235 13.73 38.61 53.87
N ALA A 236 13.91 39.93 53.72
CA ALA A 236 14.03 40.86 54.85
C ALA A 236 12.68 41.14 55.55
N GLY A 237 11.55 40.93 54.87
CA GLY A 237 10.20 41.15 55.41
C GLY A 237 9.66 40.02 56.31
N VAL A 238 10.28 38.83 56.29
CA VAL A 238 9.77 37.64 57.02
C VAL A 238 10.39 37.50 58.43
N VAL A 239 11.42 38.28 58.78
CA VAL A 239 12.10 38.20 60.09
C VAL A 239 11.65 39.29 61.09
N ALA A 240 10.73 40.20 60.71
CA ALA A 240 10.23 41.27 61.58
C ALA A 240 8.74 41.13 61.97
N GLY A 241 8.23 39.90 62.04
CA GLY A 241 6.84 39.59 62.41
C GLY A 241 6.71 38.34 63.28
N ALA A 242 7.47 38.30 64.38
CA ALA A 242 7.21 37.47 65.56
C ALA A 242 7.10 38.39 66.78
#